data_AF-A0AB37KBW9-F1
#
_entry.id   AF-A0AB37KBW9-F1
#
_cell.length_a   1.000
_cell.length_b   1.000
_cell.length_c   1.000
_cell.angle_alpha   90.00
_cell.angle_beta   90.00
_cell.angle_gamma   90.00
#
_symmetry.space_group_name_H-M   'P 1'
#
loop_
_entity.id
_entity.type
_entity.pdbx_description
1 polymer ?
#
loop_
_entity_poly.entity_id
_entity_poly.type
_entity_poly.pdbx_seq_one_letter_code
_entity_poly.pdbx_strand_id
1 'polypeptide(L)'
;PIIAMIASALFHGAWWVAPSAYFIGIAAIVISGIMLKKTRMFAGDPAPFVMELPSYHMPTLTHLFRSMWERASSFIKKAGTIILLSSIVIWAGSVFGMVNGSFGFDLDMELENSMLGMLGNVVSWIFIPLGFGNIKATIATIMGLVAKEEVVGVFGVLDFEGMSQLAAYSFLCFNLLCAPCFAAIGAIRREMNSAKWTLFAIGYQCSFAYAVSLMIYQFGSLFTGEGHMSGLIFATLIFCFMIYMLFKPYKEFIKPRKIIRV
;
A
#
# COMPACT_ATOMS: atom_id res chain seq x y z
N PRO A 1 5.79 -11.17 -6.63
CA PRO A 1 4.56 -11.91 -6.96
C PRO A 1 3.56 -11.07 -7.79
N ILE A 2 3.02 -9.97 -7.25
CA ILE A 2 1.99 -9.15 -7.94
C ILE A 2 2.50 -8.61 -9.29
N ILE A 3 3.72 -8.06 -9.34
CA ILE A 3 4.31 -7.52 -10.59
C ILE A 3 4.42 -8.59 -11.67
N ALA A 4 4.90 -9.78 -11.29
CA ALA A 4 5.06 -10.91 -12.21
C ALA A 4 3.70 -11.38 -12.74
N MET A 5 2.70 -11.51 -11.85
CA MET A 5 1.34 -11.93 -12.21
C MET A 5 0.67 -10.93 -13.17
N ILE A 6 0.72 -9.63 -12.89
CA ILE A 6 0.10 -8.60 -13.74
C ILE A 6 0.84 -8.54 -15.09
N ALA A 7 2.17 -8.59 -15.10
CA ALA A 7 2.95 -8.59 -16.32
C ALA A 7 2.62 -9.83 -17.21
N SER A 8 2.49 -11.01 -16.62
CA SER A 8 2.19 -12.24 -17.36
C SER A 8 0.73 -12.31 -17.81
N ALA A 9 -0.22 -11.95 -16.95
CA ALA A 9 -1.66 -12.15 -17.21
C ALA A 9 -2.27 -11.06 -18.10
N LEU A 10 -1.88 -9.79 -17.93
CA LEU A 10 -2.54 -8.65 -18.58
C LEU A 10 -1.69 -7.99 -19.68
N PHE A 11 -0.38 -8.22 -19.67
CA PHE A 11 0.56 -7.64 -20.63
C PHE A 11 1.33 -8.68 -21.45
N HIS A 12 0.86 -9.93 -21.49
CA HIS A 12 1.47 -11.03 -22.25
C HIS A 12 2.99 -11.20 -22.01
N GLY A 13 3.48 -10.93 -20.80
CA GLY A 13 4.90 -11.04 -20.47
C GLY A 13 5.76 -9.86 -20.91
N ALA A 14 5.16 -8.68 -21.11
CA ALA A 14 5.86 -7.44 -21.40
C ALA A 14 7.04 -7.16 -20.46
N TRP A 15 8.25 -7.10 -21.03
CA TRP A 15 9.49 -6.91 -20.28
C TRP A 15 9.59 -5.55 -19.57
N TRP A 16 8.85 -4.53 -20.02
CA TRP A 16 8.92 -3.16 -19.49
C TRP A 16 8.09 -2.94 -18.22
N VAL A 17 7.13 -3.82 -17.92
CA VAL A 17 6.21 -3.65 -16.77
C VAL A 17 6.97 -3.78 -15.44
N ALA A 18 7.87 -4.75 -15.33
CA ALA A 18 8.64 -4.95 -14.10
C ALA A 18 9.68 -3.84 -13.83
N PRO A 19 10.51 -3.40 -14.80
CA PRO A 19 11.41 -2.27 -14.63
C PRO A 19 10.66 -0.96 -14.33
N SER A 20 9.57 -0.67 -15.04
CA SER A 20 8.82 0.58 -14.82
C SER A 20 8.22 0.65 -13.42
N ALA A 21 7.64 -0.44 -12.91
CA ALA A 21 7.14 -0.52 -11.55
C ALA A 21 8.23 -0.26 -10.50
N TYR A 22 9.45 -0.76 -10.73
CA TYR A 22 10.59 -0.54 -9.86
C TYR A 22 11.03 0.93 -9.83
N PHE A 23 11.14 1.58 -11.00
CA PHE A 23 11.49 2.99 -11.08
C PHE A 23 10.41 3.90 -10.49
N ILE A 24 9.12 3.57 -10.69
CA ILE A 24 8.01 4.27 -10.03
C ILE A 24 8.14 4.17 -8.51
N GLY A 25 8.46 3.00 -7.97
CA GLY A 25 8.70 2.81 -6.54
C GLY A 25 9.83 3.69 -6.01
N ILE A 26 10.97 3.74 -6.70
CA ILE A 26 12.10 4.60 -6.32
C ILE A 26 11.70 6.08 -6.38
N ALA A 27 11.08 6.51 -7.47
CA ALA A 27 10.64 7.89 -7.64
C ALA A 27 9.63 8.29 -6.55
N ALA A 28 8.68 7.41 -6.24
CA ALA A 28 7.71 7.58 -5.16
C ALA A 28 8.38 7.78 -3.79
N ILE A 29 9.39 6.97 -3.45
CA ILE A 29 10.14 7.11 -2.19
C ILE A 29 10.87 8.45 -2.13
N VAL A 30 11.53 8.86 -3.21
CA VAL A 30 12.27 10.14 -3.27
C VAL A 30 11.32 11.33 -3.14
N ILE A 31 10.23 11.36 -3.92
CA ILE A 31 9.23 12.43 -3.90
C ILE A 31 8.58 12.52 -2.51
N SER A 32 8.13 11.38 -1.98
CA SER A 32 7.51 11.29 -0.65
C SER A 32 8.48 11.71 0.46
N GLY A 33 9.75 11.31 0.38
CA GLY A 33 10.78 11.72 1.33
C GLY A 33 11.06 13.23 1.33
N ILE A 34 11.10 13.85 0.15
CA ILE A 34 11.25 15.32 0.03
C ILE A 34 10.02 16.04 0.59
N MET A 35 8.81 15.53 0.30
CA MET A 35 7.56 16.10 0.80
C MET A 35 7.48 16.03 2.33
N LEU A 36 7.80 14.86 2.92
CA LEU A 36 7.77 14.64 4.36
C LEU A 36 8.83 15.48 5.10
N LYS A 37 10.03 15.65 4.53
CA LYS A 37 11.08 16.51 5.11
C LYS A 37 10.65 17.98 5.19
N LYS A 38 9.79 18.43 4.27
CA LYS A 38 9.30 19.81 4.20
C LYS A 38 8.04 20.05 5.02
N THR A 39 7.36 19.01 5.48
CA THR A 39 6.21 19.16 6.39
C THR A 39 6.67 19.43 7.82
N ARG A 40 6.05 20.46 8.42
CA ARG A 40 6.33 20.96 9.79
C ARG A 40 6.31 19.87 10.88
N MET A 41 5.64 18.75 10.62
CA MET A 41 5.51 17.63 11.55
C MET A 41 6.78 16.76 11.67
N PHE A 42 7.71 16.85 10.71
CA PHE A 42 8.99 16.10 10.70
C PHE A 42 10.24 17.00 10.76
N ALA A 43 10.08 18.33 10.76
CA ALA A 43 11.15 19.29 11.03
C ALA A 43 11.42 19.36 12.54
N GLY A 44 11.93 18.27 13.11
CA GLY A 44 12.49 18.22 14.46
C GLY A 44 13.97 18.62 14.45
N ASP A 45 14.47 19.10 15.58
CA ASP A 45 15.91 19.34 15.75
C ASP A 45 16.66 18.02 15.46
N PRO A 46 17.67 18.03 14.56
CA PRO A 46 18.48 16.84 14.34
C PRO A 46 19.06 16.45 15.70
N ALA A 47 18.72 15.25 16.18
CA ALA A 47 19.28 14.77 17.42
C ALA A 47 20.80 14.83 17.28
N PRO A 48 21.52 15.48 18.21
CA PRO A 48 22.98 15.52 18.19
C PRO A 48 23.47 14.10 18.45
N PHE A 49 23.57 13.32 17.37
CA PHE A 49 24.13 11.99 17.42
C PHE A 49 25.65 12.14 17.51
N VAL A 50 26.14 12.20 18.75
CA VAL A 50 27.50 11.73 19.02
C VAL A 50 27.44 10.22 18.84
N MET A 51 27.69 9.77 17.60
CA MET A 51 27.76 8.36 17.29
C MET A 51 29.15 7.87 17.69
N GLU A 52 29.34 7.67 18.99
CA GLU A 52 30.52 6.97 19.49
C GLU A 52 30.36 5.53 19.04
N LEU A 53 31.02 5.15 17.95
CA LEU A 53 31.03 3.76 17.50
C LEU A 53 31.80 2.97 18.57
N PRO A 54 31.14 2.10 19.37
CA PRO A 54 31.84 1.25 20.30
C PRO A 54 32.75 0.31 19.50
N SER A 55 33.82 -0.16 20.13
CA SER A 55 34.75 -1.10 19.48
C SER A 55 33.99 -2.28 18.88
N TYR A 56 34.15 -2.51 17.57
CA TYR A 56 33.46 -3.58 16.85
C TYR A 56 34.03 -4.92 17.29
N HIS A 57 33.23 -5.71 18.01
CA HIS A 57 33.60 -7.05 18.41
C HIS A 57 33.17 -8.03 17.33
N MET A 58 34.07 -8.92 16.89
CA MET A 58 33.73 -9.94 15.92
C MET A 58 32.66 -10.88 16.50
N PRO A 59 31.49 -10.99 15.87
CA PRO A 59 30.40 -11.78 16.40
C PRO A 59 30.69 -13.28 16.25
N THR A 60 30.42 -14.06 17.29
CA THR A 60 30.49 -15.52 17.25
C THR A 60 29.28 -16.07 16.48
N LEU A 61 29.54 -16.90 15.47
CA LEU A 61 28.51 -17.43 14.55
C LEU A 61 27.35 -18.11 15.29
N THR A 62 27.64 -18.87 16.34
CA THR A 62 26.61 -19.56 17.14
C THR A 62 25.63 -18.58 17.79
N HIS A 63 26.13 -17.47 18.32
CA HIS A 63 25.28 -16.46 18.95
C HIS A 63 24.48 -15.66 17.91
N LEU A 64 25.04 -15.40 16.73
CA LEU A 64 24.31 -14.82 15.61
C LEU A 64 23.14 -15.72 15.19
N PHE A 65 23.40 -17.01 14.93
CA PHE A 65 22.34 -17.93 14.52
C PHE A 65 21.26 -18.10 15.58
N ARG A 66 21.65 -18.22 16.86
CA ARG A 66 20.68 -18.33 17.96
C ARG A 66 19.84 -17.06 18.11
N SER A 67 20.46 -15.88 18.02
CA SER A 67 19.74 -14.60 18.08
C SER A 67 18.83 -14.38 16.88
N MET A 68 19.30 -14.72 15.67
CA MET A 68 18.49 -14.68 14.46
C MET A 68 17.31 -15.64 14.56
N TRP A 69 17.52 -16.85 15.07
CA TRP A 69 16.48 -17.87 15.24
C TRP A 69 15.42 -17.46 16.26
N GLU A 70 15.81 -16.93 17.41
CA GLU A 70 14.87 -16.45 18.43
C GLU A 70 14.01 -15.30 17.90
N ARG A 71 14.61 -14.36 17.18
CA ARG A 71 13.90 -13.24 16.53
C ARG A 71 12.98 -13.73 15.42
N ALA A 72 13.46 -14.62 14.56
CA ALA A 72 12.68 -15.19 13.45
C ALA A 72 11.51 -16.03 13.96
N SER A 73 11.72 -16.88 14.96
CA SER A 73 10.65 -17.69 15.57
C SER A 73 9.59 -16.81 16.24
N SER A 74 10.01 -15.74 16.93
CA SER A 74 9.08 -14.77 17.50
C SER A 74 8.25 -14.05 16.43
N PHE A 75 8.88 -13.70 15.30
CA PHE A 75 8.21 -13.09 14.16
C PHE A 75 7.21 -14.05 13.51
N ILE A 76 7.61 -15.29 13.21
CA ILE A 76 6.74 -16.31 12.61
C ILE A 76 5.50 -16.56 13.49
N LYS A 77 5.67 -16.70 14.80
CA LYS A 77 4.53 -16.91 15.71
C LYS A 77 3.57 -15.73 15.69
N LYS A 78 4.06 -14.49 15.75
CA LYS A 78 3.22 -13.30 15.80
C LYS A 78 2.55 -12.97 14.45
N ALA A 79 3.32 -13.00 13.36
CA ALA A 79 2.81 -12.72 12.03
C ALA A 79 1.90 -13.86 11.54
N GLY A 80 2.27 -15.11 11.80
CA GLY A 80 1.50 -16.30 11.42
C GLY A 80 0.11 -16.33 12.06
N THR A 81 -0.02 -15.99 13.35
CA THR A 81 -1.34 -15.91 14.00
C THR A 81 -2.24 -14.86 13.35
N ILE A 82 -1.70 -13.69 12.98
CA ILE A 82 -2.47 -12.63 12.32
C ILE A 82 -2.90 -13.07 10.91
N ILE A 83 -1.97 -13.62 10.13
CA ILE A 83 -2.23 -14.07 8.75
C ILE A 83 -3.29 -15.18 8.76
N LEU A 84 -3.12 -16.21 9.57
CA LEU A 84 -4.05 -17.34 9.65
C LEU A 84 -5.46 -16.87 10.04
N LEU A 85 -5.59 -16.02 11.07
CA LEU A 85 -6.88 -15.45 11.46
C LEU A 85 -7.50 -14.64 10.30
N SER A 86 -6.71 -13.83 9.62
CA SER A 86 -7.19 -13.05 8.48
C SER A 86 -7.64 -13.94 7.32
N SER A 87 -6.89 -14.98 6.96
CA SER A 87 -7.25 -15.92 5.88
C SER A 87 -8.53 -16.69 6.22
N ILE A 88 -8.75 -17.09 7.48
CA ILE A 88 -10.01 -17.73 7.90
C ILE A 88 -11.19 -16.77 7.75
N VAL A 89 -11.04 -15.51 8.18
CA VAL A 89 -12.10 -14.49 8.05
C VAL A 89 -12.43 -14.22 6.59
N ILE A 90 -11.41 -14.16 5.74
CA ILE A 90 -11.56 -13.94 4.30
C ILE A 90 -12.27 -15.11 3.65
N TRP A 91 -11.82 -16.33 3.94
CA TRP A 91 -12.45 -17.56 3.45
C TRP A 91 -13.90 -17.68 3.91
N ALA A 92 -14.19 -17.39 5.18
CA ALA A 92 -15.55 -17.35 5.67
C ALA A 92 -16.37 -16.29 4.92
N GLY A 93 -15.86 -15.07 4.76
CA GLY A 93 -16.55 -13.99 4.06
C GLY A 93 -16.76 -14.24 2.55
N SER A 94 -15.93 -15.08 1.92
CA SER A 94 -16.13 -15.49 0.52
C SER A 94 -17.17 -16.59 0.37
N VAL A 95 -17.32 -17.47 1.36
CA VAL A 95 -18.25 -18.62 1.29
C VAL A 95 -19.63 -18.32 1.91
N PHE A 96 -19.71 -17.38 2.85
CA PHE A 96 -20.98 -16.89 3.38
C PHE A 96 -21.54 -15.75 2.51
N GLY A 97 -22.80 -15.88 2.10
CA GLY A 97 -23.45 -14.88 1.26
C GLY A 97 -24.95 -15.07 1.17
N MET A 98 -25.57 -14.17 0.40
CA MET A 98 -27.02 -14.07 0.33
C MET A 98 -27.48 -14.54 -1.04
N VAL A 99 -27.87 -15.80 -1.12
CA VAL A 99 -28.40 -16.40 -2.36
C VAL A 99 -29.91 -16.44 -2.24
N ASN A 100 -30.60 -15.73 -3.13
CA ASN A 100 -32.06 -15.76 -3.27
C ASN A 100 -32.83 -15.53 -1.96
N GLY A 101 -32.40 -14.57 -1.12
CA GLY A 101 -33.10 -14.19 0.10
C GLY A 101 -32.88 -15.08 1.32
N SER A 102 -32.00 -16.09 1.25
CA SER A 102 -31.54 -16.84 2.42
C SER A 102 -30.03 -16.67 2.62
N PHE A 103 -29.60 -16.56 3.89
CA PHE A 103 -28.18 -16.71 4.23
C PHE A 103 -27.81 -18.18 4.05
N GLY A 104 -27.04 -18.47 3.01
CA GLY A 104 -26.60 -19.80 2.63
C GLY A 104 -25.10 -19.97 2.80
N PHE A 105 -24.67 -21.23 2.87
CA PHE A 105 -23.28 -21.64 2.71
C PHE A 105 -23.21 -22.35 1.36
N ASP A 106 -22.48 -21.77 0.41
CA ASP A 106 -22.25 -22.38 -0.89
C ASP A 106 -20.79 -22.16 -1.30
N LEU A 107 -20.13 -23.23 -1.71
CA LEU A 107 -18.70 -23.23 -2.04
C LEU A 107 -18.43 -22.66 -3.44
N ASP A 108 -19.44 -22.65 -4.32
CA ASP A 108 -19.32 -22.22 -5.72
C ASP A 108 -20.08 -20.91 -6.02
N MET A 109 -20.43 -20.15 -4.98
CA MET A 109 -21.10 -18.86 -5.10
C MET A 109 -20.25 -17.84 -5.87
N GLU A 110 -20.86 -17.13 -6.81
CA GLU A 110 -20.25 -15.95 -7.43
C GLU A 110 -19.92 -14.91 -6.36
N LEU A 111 -18.67 -14.42 -6.39
CA LEU A 111 -18.14 -13.50 -5.39
C LEU A 111 -18.99 -12.23 -5.24
N GLU A 112 -19.75 -11.83 -6.26
CA GLU A 112 -20.67 -10.68 -6.22
C GLU A 112 -21.79 -10.84 -5.19
N ASN A 113 -22.24 -12.08 -4.94
CA ASN A 113 -23.31 -12.39 -3.97
C ASN A 113 -22.76 -12.78 -2.58
N SER A 114 -21.44 -12.92 -2.45
CA SER A 114 -20.77 -13.17 -1.16
C SER A 114 -20.83 -11.93 -0.26
N MET A 115 -20.70 -12.14 1.05
CA MET A 115 -20.60 -11.03 2.01
C MET A 115 -19.39 -10.14 1.70
N LEU A 116 -18.31 -10.72 1.19
CA LEU A 116 -17.15 -10.00 0.66
C LEU A 116 -17.50 -9.16 -0.58
N GLY A 117 -18.34 -9.68 -1.47
CA GLY A 117 -18.92 -8.98 -2.64
C GLY A 117 -19.68 -7.73 -2.26
N MET A 118 -20.56 -7.84 -1.26
CA MET A 118 -21.32 -6.72 -0.74
C MET A 118 -20.43 -5.62 -0.16
N LEU A 119 -19.41 -5.99 0.62
CA LEU A 119 -18.41 -5.04 1.14
C LEU A 119 -17.58 -4.44 0.00
N GLY A 120 -17.23 -5.24 -1.01
CA GLY A 120 -16.54 -4.79 -2.22
C GLY A 120 -17.35 -3.75 -3.00
N ASN A 121 -18.66 -3.92 -3.12
CA ASN A 121 -19.55 -2.97 -3.80
C ASN A 121 -19.63 -1.63 -3.05
N VAL A 122 -19.71 -1.66 -1.71
CA VAL A 122 -19.70 -0.43 -0.90
C VAL A 122 -18.39 0.36 -1.07
N VAL A 123 -17.26 -0.34 -1.16
CA VAL A 123 -15.93 0.29 -1.26
C VAL A 123 -15.56 0.63 -2.72
N SER A 124 -16.16 -0.02 -3.71
CA SER A 124 -15.79 0.14 -5.13
C SER A 124 -15.96 1.56 -5.63
N TRP A 125 -16.89 2.33 -5.04
CA TRP A 125 -17.10 3.74 -5.36
C TRP A 125 -15.82 4.59 -5.26
N ILE A 126 -14.94 4.28 -4.29
CA ILE A 126 -13.65 4.98 -4.11
C ILE A 126 -12.68 4.67 -5.26
N PHE A 127 -12.81 3.50 -5.88
CA PHE A 127 -11.92 3.00 -6.93
C PHE A 127 -12.43 3.23 -8.35
N ILE A 128 -13.67 3.69 -8.54
CA ILE A 128 -14.20 4.12 -9.85
C ILE A 128 -13.27 5.15 -10.53
N PRO A 129 -12.80 6.22 -9.86
CA PRO A 129 -11.93 7.22 -10.50
C PRO A 129 -10.52 6.70 -10.85
N LEU A 130 -10.14 5.54 -10.33
CA LEU A 130 -8.84 4.90 -10.57
C LEU A 130 -8.88 3.87 -11.71
N GLY A 131 -10.08 3.59 -12.25
CA GLY A 131 -10.28 2.69 -13.37
C GLY A 131 -10.53 1.23 -13.03
N PHE A 132 -10.49 0.86 -11.75
CA PHE A 132 -10.71 -0.52 -11.30
C PHE A 132 -11.90 -0.64 -10.33
N GLY A 133 -12.97 0.12 -10.58
CA GLY A 133 -14.23 0.09 -9.81
C GLY A 133 -15.01 -1.24 -9.85
N ASN A 134 -14.37 -2.34 -10.25
CA ASN A 134 -14.95 -3.67 -10.22
C ASN A 134 -14.90 -4.24 -8.79
N ILE A 135 -15.92 -5.01 -8.43
CA ILE A 135 -16.04 -5.66 -7.12
C ILE A 135 -14.82 -6.56 -6.87
N LYS A 136 -14.41 -7.35 -7.88
CA LYS A 136 -13.24 -8.25 -7.84
C LYS A 136 -11.95 -7.49 -7.53
N ALA A 137 -11.67 -6.40 -8.24
CA ALA A 137 -10.46 -5.61 -8.05
C ALA A 137 -10.45 -4.89 -6.69
N THR A 138 -11.60 -4.39 -6.25
CA THR A 138 -11.75 -3.76 -4.93
C THR A 138 -11.44 -4.75 -3.82
N ILE A 139 -12.01 -5.96 -3.88
CA ILE A 139 -11.73 -7.02 -2.91
C ILE A 139 -10.25 -7.41 -2.97
N ALA A 140 -9.68 -7.58 -4.17
CA ALA A 140 -8.26 -7.88 -4.33
C ALA A 140 -7.37 -6.80 -3.68
N THR A 141 -7.71 -5.50 -3.78
CA THR A 141 -6.95 -4.45 -3.06
C THR A 141 -7.06 -4.58 -1.53
N ILE A 142 -8.25 -4.87 -1.01
CA ILE A 142 -8.47 -5.01 0.43
C ILE A 142 -7.69 -6.22 0.96
N MET A 143 -7.73 -7.34 0.23
CA MET A 143 -6.95 -8.54 0.54
C MET A 143 -5.45 -8.28 0.44
N GLY A 144 -5.03 -7.49 -0.54
CA GLY A 144 -3.64 -7.05 -0.69
C GLY A 144 -3.11 -6.18 0.44
N LEU A 145 -3.98 -5.53 1.23
CA LEU A 145 -3.57 -4.82 2.45
C LEU A 145 -3.27 -5.80 3.60
N VAL A 146 -3.94 -6.94 3.63
CA VAL A 146 -3.71 -8.00 4.62
C VAL A 146 -2.38 -8.67 4.36
N ALA A 147 -2.24 -9.21 3.16
CA ALA A 147 -1.03 -9.88 2.67
C ALA A 147 -0.94 -9.71 1.15
N LYS A 148 0.22 -9.26 0.66
CA LYS A 148 0.42 -8.95 -0.77
C LYS A 148 0.35 -10.20 -1.67
N GLU A 149 0.59 -11.36 -1.10
CA GLU A 149 0.55 -12.65 -1.81
C GLU A 149 -0.89 -13.11 -2.06
N GLU A 150 -1.84 -12.75 -1.19
CA GLU A 150 -3.26 -13.09 -1.32
C GLU A 150 -3.89 -12.47 -2.56
N VAL A 151 -3.37 -11.34 -3.04
CA VAL A 151 -3.81 -10.74 -4.31
C VAL A 151 -3.67 -11.75 -5.46
N VAL A 152 -2.59 -12.53 -5.46
CA VAL A 152 -2.36 -13.56 -6.48
C VAL A 152 -3.34 -14.72 -6.32
N GLY A 153 -3.68 -15.11 -5.09
CA GLY A 153 -4.71 -16.11 -4.82
C GLY A 153 -6.09 -15.68 -5.30
N VAL A 154 -6.45 -14.43 -5.03
CA VAL A 154 -7.73 -13.83 -5.43
C VAL A 154 -7.85 -13.78 -6.95
N PHE A 155 -6.85 -13.30 -7.70
CA PHE A 155 -6.87 -13.30 -9.17
C PHE A 155 -6.62 -14.67 -9.81
N GLY A 156 -6.08 -15.64 -9.07
CA GLY A 156 -6.00 -17.03 -9.52
C GLY A 156 -7.37 -17.71 -9.61
N VAL A 157 -8.32 -17.25 -8.79
CA VAL A 157 -9.71 -17.73 -8.76
C VAL A 157 -10.64 -16.79 -9.54
N LEU A 158 -10.38 -15.48 -9.51
CA LEU A 158 -11.20 -14.46 -10.15
C LEU A 158 -10.63 -14.06 -11.51
N ASP A 159 -11.36 -14.35 -12.58
CA ASP A 159 -10.97 -14.02 -13.94
C ASP A 159 -10.75 -12.50 -14.14
N PHE A 160 -9.79 -12.16 -15.02
CA PHE A 160 -9.39 -10.80 -15.37
C PHE A 160 -10.38 -10.11 -16.33
N GLU A 161 -11.46 -10.78 -16.71
CA GLU A 161 -12.46 -10.28 -17.65
C GLU A 161 -12.95 -8.87 -17.25
N GLY A 162 -12.73 -7.92 -18.15
CA GLY A 162 -13.21 -6.54 -18.04
C GLY A 162 -12.20 -5.51 -17.52
N MET A 163 -10.93 -5.87 -17.24
CA MET A 163 -9.93 -4.88 -16.82
C MET A 163 -9.09 -4.38 -18.01
N SER A 164 -9.12 -3.07 -18.29
CA SER A 164 -8.24 -2.47 -19.30
C SER A 164 -6.77 -2.51 -18.85
N GLN A 165 -5.84 -2.55 -19.80
CA GLN A 165 -4.39 -2.54 -19.48
C GLN A 165 -3.99 -1.32 -18.64
N LEU A 166 -4.65 -0.17 -18.85
CA LEU A 166 -4.41 1.03 -18.06
C LEU A 166 -4.93 0.90 -16.63
N ALA A 167 -6.13 0.34 -16.45
CA ALA A 167 -6.68 0.05 -15.13
C ALA A 167 -5.83 -0.97 -14.36
N ALA A 168 -5.30 -1.99 -15.05
CA ALA A 168 -4.39 -2.97 -14.51
C ALA A 168 -3.08 -2.35 -13.99
N TYR A 169 -2.52 -1.41 -14.75
CA TYR A 169 -1.31 -0.71 -14.35
C TYR A 169 -1.54 0.24 -13.17
N SER A 170 -2.69 0.93 -13.16
CA SER A 170 -3.15 1.74 -12.03
C SER A 170 -3.32 0.89 -10.75
N PHE A 171 -3.98 -0.27 -10.86
CA PHE A 171 -4.15 -1.24 -9.78
C PHE A 171 -2.79 -1.76 -9.26
N LEU A 172 -1.85 -2.07 -10.15
CA LEU A 172 -0.49 -2.48 -9.79
C LEU A 172 0.21 -1.38 -8.97
N CYS A 173 0.16 -0.13 -9.44
CA CYS A 173 0.83 0.98 -8.79
C CYS A 173 0.22 1.28 -7.42
N PHE A 174 -1.11 1.24 -7.30
CA PHE A 174 -1.80 1.40 -6.03
C PHE A 174 -1.35 0.33 -5.01
N ASN A 175 -1.41 -0.94 -5.39
CA ASN A 175 -1.03 -2.03 -4.50
C ASN A 175 0.47 -2.08 -4.17
N LEU A 176 1.33 -1.55 -5.04
CA LEU A 176 2.76 -1.46 -4.79
C LEU A 176 3.08 -0.37 -3.76
N LEU A 177 2.39 0.76 -3.82
CA LEU A 177 2.67 1.95 -3.01
C LEU A 177 1.83 2.07 -1.73
N CYS A 178 0.71 1.36 -1.63
CA CYS A 178 -0.18 1.49 -0.46
C CYS A 178 0.46 0.95 0.82
N ALA A 179 -0.25 1.12 1.94
CA ALA A 179 0.20 0.68 3.26
C ALA A 179 0.77 -0.76 3.26
N PRO A 180 1.81 -1.01 4.08
CA PRO A 180 2.41 -2.33 4.17
C PRO A 180 1.45 -3.30 4.87
N CYS A 181 1.74 -4.59 4.79
CA CYS A 181 0.88 -5.63 5.38
C CYS A 181 0.69 -5.45 6.91
N PHE A 182 -0.35 -6.06 7.49
CA PHE A 182 -0.66 -5.95 8.92
C PHE A 182 0.51 -6.30 9.84
N ALA A 183 1.37 -7.25 9.44
CA ALA A 183 2.58 -7.59 10.19
C ALA A 183 3.55 -6.40 10.32
N ALA A 184 3.78 -5.67 9.22
CA ALA A 184 4.62 -4.49 9.21
C ALA A 184 3.99 -3.32 9.98
N ILE A 185 2.67 -3.14 9.85
CA ILE A 185 1.92 -2.14 10.64
C ILE A 185 2.06 -2.43 12.15
N GLY A 186 1.99 -3.69 12.55
CA GLY A 186 2.18 -4.13 13.93
C GLY A 186 3.57 -3.81 14.47
N ALA A 187 4.61 -3.99 13.64
CA ALA A 187 5.97 -3.58 13.98
C ALA A 187 6.09 -2.06 14.13
N ILE A 188 5.59 -1.29 13.16
CA ILE A 188 5.59 0.18 13.18
C ILE A 188 4.90 0.72 14.44
N ARG A 189 3.81 0.10 14.87
CA ARG A 189 3.11 0.48 16.11
C ARG A 189 3.92 0.23 17.36
N ARG A 190 4.72 -0.83 17.39
CA ARG A 190 5.59 -1.14 18.52
C ARG A 190 6.80 -0.21 18.59
N GLU A 191 7.33 0.21 17.44
CA GLU A 191 8.47 1.13 17.33
C GLU A 191 8.07 2.59 17.65
N MET A 192 6.93 3.07 17.14
CA MET A 192 6.51 4.47 17.36
C MET A 192 5.76 4.70 18.68
N ASN A 193 5.40 3.63 19.41
CA ASN A 193 4.69 3.66 20.69
C ASN A 193 3.46 4.60 20.72
N SER A 194 2.82 4.83 19.56
CA SER A 194 1.67 5.72 19.43
C SER A 194 0.78 5.33 18.26
N ALA A 195 -0.47 4.95 18.58
CA ALA A 195 -1.46 4.55 17.58
C ALA A 195 -1.89 5.69 16.65
N LYS A 196 -1.80 6.94 17.12
CA LYS A 196 -2.15 8.12 16.30
C LYS A 196 -1.13 8.32 15.17
N TRP A 197 0.16 8.16 15.50
CA TRP A 197 1.24 8.26 14.52
C TRP A 197 1.25 7.11 13.52
N THR A 198 0.89 5.89 13.96
CA THR A 198 0.78 4.75 13.04
C THR A 198 -0.35 4.95 12.05
N LEU A 199 -1.50 5.44 12.50
CA LEU A 199 -2.64 5.72 11.63
C LEU A 199 -2.32 6.86 10.65
N PHE A 200 -1.61 7.89 11.11
CA PHE A 200 -1.13 8.97 10.23
C PHE A 200 -0.20 8.45 9.14
N ALA A 201 0.75 7.57 9.47
CA ALA A 201 1.66 6.96 8.51
C ALA A 201 0.92 6.12 7.46
N ILE A 202 -0.03 5.28 7.89
CA ILE A 202 -0.87 4.46 7.00
C ILE A 202 -1.73 5.34 6.10
N GLY A 203 -2.40 6.34 6.69
CA GLY A 203 -3.24 7.28 5.95
C GLY A 203 -2.46 8.05 4.89
N TYR A 204 -1.25 8.50 5.22
CA TYR A 204 -0.37 9.17 4.28
C TYR A 204 0.06 8.25 3.14
N GLN A 205 0.49 7.01 3.43
CA GLN A 205 0.88 6.05 2.39
C GLN A 205 -0.27 5.69 1.45
N CYS A 206 -1.46 5.41 2.00
CA CYS A 206 -2.64 5.12 1.19
C CYS A 206 -3.08 6.31 0.35
N SER A 207 -3.05 7.53 0.91
CA SER A 207 -3.41 8.75 0.17
C SER A 207 -2.42 9.04 -0.96
N PHE A 208 -1.12 8.85 -0.70
CA PHE A 208 -0.07 9.02 -1.70
C PHE A 208 -0.19 7.97 -2.82
N ALA A 209 -0.41 6.71 -2.47
CA ALA A 209 -0.65 5.63 -3.44
C ALA A 209 -1.89 5.91 -4.31
N TYR A 210 -2.97 6.39 -3.69
CA TYR A 210 -4.20 6.78 -4.38
C TYR A 210 -3.96 7.93 -5.36
N ALA A 211 -3.25 8.98 -4.93
CA ALA A 211 -2.88 10.11 -5.78
C ALA A 211 -2.08 9.69 -7.01
N VAL A 212 -1.05 8.86 -6.82
CA VAL A 212 -0.22 8.36 -7.93
C VAL A 212 -1.04 7.48 -8.89
N SER A 213 -1.83 6.55 -8.36
CA SER A 213 -2.69 5.67 -9.17
C SER A 213 -3.73 6.46 -9.96
N LEU A 214 -4.38 7.47 -9.36
CA LEU A 214 -5.32 8.35 -10.03
C LEU A 214 -4.64 9.11 -11.18
N MET A 215 -3.44 9.67 -10.96
CA MET A 215 -2.70 10.36 -12.03
C MET A 215 -2.37 9.44 -13.19
N ILE A 216 -1.91 8.21 -12.91
CA ILE A 216 -1.57 7.23 -13.94
C ILE A 216 -2.80 6.90 -14.78
N TYR A 217 -3.94 6.62 -14.14
CA TYR A 217 -5.17 6.28 -14.85
C TYR A 217 -5.73 7.46 -15.65
N GLN A 218 -5.79 8.66 -15.07
CA GLN A 218 -6.40 9.81 -15.75
C GLN A 218 -5.53 10.37 -16.88
N PHE A 219 -4.21 10.45 -16.69
CA PHE A 219 -3.32 10.84 -17.78
C PHE A 219 -3.25 9.77 -18.88
N GLY A 220 -3.29 8.48 -18.53
CA GLY A 220 -3.37 7.42 -19.53
C GLY A 220 -4.68 7.46 -20.31
N SER A 221 -5.80 7.74 -19.64
CA SER A 221 -7.14 7.80 -20.25
C SER A 221 -7.26 8.98 -21.23
N LEU A 222 -6.51 10.06 -21.00
CA LEU A 222 -6.35 11.16 -21.95
C LEU A 222 -5.77 10.70 -23.29
N PHE A 223 -4.82 9.77 -23.28
CA PHE A 223 -4.21 9.22 -24.51
C PHE A 223 -5.11 8.21 -25.23
N THR A 224 -6.04 7.55 -24.52
CA THR A 224 -6.98 6.59 -25.12
C THR A 224 -8.28 7.23 -25.58
N GLY A 225 -8.49 8.53 -25.34
CA GLY A 225 -9.65 9.30 -25.83
C GLY A 225 -10.92 9.20 -24.97
N GLU A 226 -10.88 8.47 -23.84
CA GLU A 226 -12.01 8.28 -22.92
C GLU A 226 -11.87 9.13 -21.65
N GLY A 227 -11.30 10.33 -21.77
CA GLY A 227 -10.97 11.18 -20.63
C GLY A 227 -12.20 11.68 -19.87
N HIS A 228 -12.40 11.21 -18.64
CA HIS A 228 -13.38 11.79 -17.72
C HIS A 228 -12.89 13.16 -17.22
N MET A 229 -13.58 14.23 -17.63
CA MET A 229 -13.21 15.63 -17.32
C MET A 229 -13.07 15.90 -15.81
N SER A 230 -13.94 15.32 -14.98
CA SER A 230 -13.87 15.49 -13.52
C SER A 230 -12.60 14.86 -12.93
N GLY A 231 -12.24 13.65 -13.37
CA GLY A 231 -11.04 12.94 -12.91
C GLY A 231 -9.75 13.63 -13.32
N LEU A 232 -9.69 14.19 -14.53
CA LEU A 232 -8.53 14.95 -15.03
C LEU A 232 -8.27 16.22 -14.22
N ILE A 233 -9.32 16.93 -13.80
CA ILE A 233 -9.17 18.14 -12.96
C ILE A 233 -8.54 17.77 -11.61
N PHE A 234 -9.05 16.73 -10.94
CA PHE A 234 -8.47 16.27 -9.68
C PHE A 234 -7.03 15.77 -9.85
N ALA A 235 -6.74 15.00 -10.91
CA ALA A 235 -5.39 14.54 -11.22
C ALA A 235 -4.40 15.70 -11.41
N THR A 236 -4.82 16.72 -12.16
CA THR A 236 -4.00 17.91 -12.44
C THR A 236 -3.77 18.75 -11.18
N LEU A 237 -4.81 18.95 -10.36
CA LEU A 237 -4.68 19.65 -9.07
C LEU A 237 -3.73 18.93 -8.11
N ILE A 238 -3.83 17.61 -8.02
CA ILE A 238 -2.94 16.78 -7.19
C ILE A 238 -1.51 16.87 -7.71
N PHE A 239 -1.30 16.83 -9.02
CA PHE A 239 0.02 16.99 -9.63
C PHE A 239 0.62 18.37 -9.35
N CYS A 240 -0.16 19.45 -9.54
CA CYS A 240 0.26 20.81 -9.19
C CYS A 240 0.57 20.95 -7.70
N PHE A 241 -0.22 20.32 -6.82
CA PHE A 241 0.02 20.31 -5.38
C PHE A 241 1.31 19.58 -5.01
N MET A 242 1.57 18.42 -5.63
CA MET A 242 2.83 17.68 -5.42
C MET A 242 4.03 18.48 -5.90
N ILE A 243 3.97 19.11 -7.08
CA ILE A 243 5.01 20.03 -7.58
C ILE A 243 5.22 21.19 -6.60
N TYR A 244 4.13 21.83 -6.15
CA TYR A 244 4.23 22.92 -5.19
C TYR A 244 4.91 22.49 -3.88
N MET A 245 4.53 21.34 -3.32
CA MET A 245 5.20 20.80 -2.12
C MET A 245 6.67 20.44 -2.40
N LEU A 246 6.98 19.95 -3.60
CA LEU A 246 8.35 19.61 -4.00
C LEU A 246 9.23 20.85 -4.11
N PHE A 247 8.72 21.97 -4.64
CA PHE A 247 9.49 23.21 -4.81
C PHE A 247 9.38 24.20 -3.63
N LYS A 248 8.47 23.97 -2.68
CA LYS A 248 8.33 24.83 -1.50
C LYS A 248 9.67 24.97 -0.76
N PRO A 249 10.17 26.19 -0.51
CA PRO A 249 11.45 26.39 0.19
C PRO A 249 11.36 25.88 1.63
N TYR A 250 12.43 25.23 2.09
CA TYR A 250 12.57 24.77 3.46
C TYR A 250 12.59 25.97 4.41
N LYS A 251 11.65 26.03 5.36
CA LYS A 251 11.69 27.00 6.46
C LYS A 251 12.30 26.31 7.67
N GLU A 252 13.53 26.70 7.98
CA GLU A 252 14.25 26.24 9.15
C GLU A 252 13.57 26.82 10.40
N PHE A 253 12.94 25.96 11.21
CA PHE A 253 12.31 26.38 12.46
C PHE A 253 13.37 26.44 13.55
N ILE A 254 14.09 27.56 13.63
CA ILE A 254 14.98 27.84 14.76
C ILE A 254 14.10 28.08 15.99
N LYS A 255 13.98 27.08 16.87
CA LYS A 255 13.45 27.32 18.22
C LYS A 255 14.46 28.23 18.95
N PRO A 256 14.04 29.35 19.55
CA PRO A 256 14.95 30.12 20.38
C PRO A 256 15.42 29.23 21.54
N ARG A 257 16.74 28.96 21.61
CA ARG A 257 17.34 28.29 22.76
C ARG A 257 16.95 29.09 24.00
N LYS A 258 16.20 28.47 24.92
CA LYS A 258 16.18 28.95 26.30
C LYS A 258 17.62 28.80 26.80
N ILE A 259 18.30 29.93 26.97
CA ILE A 259 19.60 30.01 27.64
C ILE A 259 19.33 29.58 29.07
N ILE A 260 19.60 28.31 29.38
CA ILE A 260 19.71 27.84 30.75
C ILE A 260 21.01 28.47 31.25
N ARG A 261 20.90 29.57 32.00
CA ARG A 261 22.03 30.06 32.79
C ARG A 261 22.28 29.01 33.87
N VAL A 262 23.54 28.61 33.93
CA VAL A 262 24.17 27.60 34.80
C VAL A 262 23.77 27.80 36.26
#